data_AF-A0A2M7AHZ7-F1
#
_entry.id   AF-A0A2M7AHZ7-F1
#
_cell.length_a   1.000
_cell.length_b   1.000
_cell.length_c   1.000
_cell.angle_alpha   90.00
_cell.angle_beta   90.00
_cell.angle_gamma   90.00
#
_symmetry.space_group_name_H-M   'P 1'
#
loop_
_entity.id
_entity.type
_entity.pdbx_description
1 polymer ?
#
loop_
_entity_poly.entity_id
_entity_poly.type
_entity_poly.pdbx_seq_one_letter_code
_entity_poly.pdbx_strand_id
1 'polypeptide(L)'
;GGLQGDSQNLGDFFLDLNNDLRLAELLLQAERRKSPGPYPAAIPGPFENATAIHENSFIVHLRALGYQYEFLDDRDFTAERLRNARAICLSHVYCLSEEHLRMLAEFARRGGYVLAEAGTAIRDEDGRPYAKSPNGFRDLFGIERSTPALLPPVESEALVSIDAQKVASSIADGDTYRKGKASFFNHRLKGNDETCALVREAFVKAGVVPTFRFETNPIQPGANHTGLPVAQVSVFRRGDLTYLVILAEGNAQHDAYRLRFPQAQEVYDVLEQKSLGRRDVIDGSIRYGEVRMLALTPSLATGLSVRCDQTAYRPVETVKVTISVSTQKGNAGDRVVALTLTPHRDIMPVVPRCAMLNAGRMDLPIHIPLNMSKGSYTLTARDVCSGITTNARFAISP
;
A
#
# COMPACT_ATOMS: atom_id res chain seq x y z
N GLY A 1 11.57 -8.17 40.73
CA GLY A 1 12.34 -7.23 39.89
C GLY A 1 12.42 -7.81 38.49
N GLY A 2 12.00 -7.02 37.49
CA GLY A 2 12.46 -7.14 36.10
C GLY A 2 11.90 -8.26 35.22
N LEU A 3 10.61 -8.22 34.91
CA LEU A 3 10.08 -8.72 33.62
C LEU A 3 8.99 -7.74 33.14
N GLN A 4 9.44 -6.58 32.68
CA GLN A 4 8.66 -5.65 31.87
C GLN A 4 9.40 -5.58 30.54
N GLY A 5 9.00 -6.44 29.60
CA GLY A 5 9.57 -6.52 28.26
C GLY A 5 8.45 -6.40 27.24
N ASP A 6 8.39 -5.26 26.57
CA ASP A 6 7.75 -4.92 25.29
C ASP A 6 6.65 -5.86 24.77
N SER A 7 5.44 -5.70 25.30
CA SER A 7 4.21 -6.21 24.67
C SER A 7 3.71 -5.34 23.50
N GLN A 8 4.37 -4.20 23.22
CA GLN A 8 3.98 -3.28 22.14
C GLN A 8 4.45 -3.72 20.74
N ASN A 9 5.31 -4.73 20.61
CA ASN A 9 5.90 -5.15 19.32
C ASN A 9 5.18 -6.35 18.65
N LEU A 10 4.21 -6.97 19.32
CA LEU A 10 3.48 -8.12 18.78
C LEU A 10 2.42 -7.71 17.75
N GLY A 11 1.76 -6.55 17.93
CA GLY A 11 0.75 -6.05 17.00
C GLY A 11 1.34 -5.67 15.63
N ASP A 12 2.47 -4.99 15.63
CA ASP A 12 3.22 -4.64 14.41
C ASP A 12 3.81 -5.90 13.75
N PHE A 13 4.30 -6.86 14.54
CA PHE A 13 4.71 -8.18 14.03
C PHE A 13 3.57 -8.95 13.35
N PHE A 14 2.34 -8.93 13.90
CA PHE A 14 1.20 -9.59 13.27
C PHE A 14 0.68 -8.86 12.03
N LEU A 15 0.75 -7.52 11.97
CA LEU A 15 0.44 -6.74 10.78
C LEU A 15 1.49 -6.96 9.67
N ASP A 16 2.77 -6.98 10.02
CA ASP A 16 3.87 -7.30 9.11
C ASP A 16 3.78 -8.75 8.63
N LEU A 17 3.51 -9.72 9.51
CA LEU A 17 3.35 -11.12 9.14
C LEU A 17 2.12 -11.35 8.25
N ASN A 18 1.01 -10.63 8.47
CA ASN A 18 -0.18 -10.72 7.63
C ASN A 18 0.04 -10.07 6.26
N ASN A 19 0.81 -8.98 6.18
CA ASN A 19 1.25 -8.39 4.93
C ASN A 19 2.26 -9.29 4.19
N ASP A 20 3.21 -9.91 4.90
CA ASP A 20 4.18 -10.86 4.35
C ASP A 20 3.49 -12.11 3.79
N LEU A 21 2.52 -12.67 4.51
CA LEU A 21 1.74 -13.85 4.08
C LEU A 21 0.82 -13.52 2.91
N ARG A 22 0.14 -12.36 2.93
CA ARG A 22 -0.68 -11.90 1.80
C ARG A 22 0.15 -11.63 0.56
N LEU A 23 1.34 -11.04 0.72
CA LEU A 23 2.27 -10.79 -0.38
C LEU A 23 2.80 -12.10 -0.95
N ALA A 24 3.23 -13.05 -0.10
CA ALA A 24 3.68 -14.37 -0.52
C ALA A 24 2.57 -15.18 -1.21
N GLU A 25 1.33 -15.07 -0.72
CA GLU A 25 0.18 -15.72 -1.35
C GLU A 25 -0.20 -15.06 -2.67
N LEU A 26 -0.20 -13.72 -2.75
CA LEU A 26 -0.38 -12.96 -3.99
C LEU A 26 0.69 -13.33 -5.03
N LEU A 27 1.94 -13.45 -4.62
CA LEU A 27 3.06 -13.89 -5.45
C LEU A 27 2.81 -15.30 -6.03
N LEU A 28 2.41 -16.25 -5.17
CA LEU A 28 2.10 -17.62 -5.58
C LEU A 28 0.85 -17.70 -6.48
N GLN A 29 -0.15 -16.86 -6.25
CA GLN A 29 -1.35 -16.78 -7.07
C GLN A 29 -1.05 -16.14 -8.45
N ALA A 30 -0.21 -15.09 -8.49
CA ALA A 30 0.22 -14.45 -9.72
C ALA A 30 1.04 -15.40 -10.60
N GLU A 31 1.98 -16.17 -10.03
CA GLU A 31 2.72 -17.20 -10.76
C GLU A 31 1.79 -18.25 -11.42
N ARG A 32 0.69 -18.62 -10.76
CA ARG A 32 -0.29 -19.58 -11.30
C ARG A 32 -1.14 -19.03 -12.45
N ARG A 33 -1.23 -17.70 -12.60
CA ARG A 33 -2.08 -17.02 -13.59
C ARG A 33 -1.38 -16.65 -14.90
N LYS A 34 -0.15 -17.13 -15.16
CA LYS A 34 0.59 -16.87 -16.41
C LYS A 34 -0.10 -17.31 -17.72
N SER A 35 -1.23 -18.00 -17.66
CA SER A 35 -2.08 -18.29 -18.83
C SER A 35 -3.47 -17.66 -18.64
N PRO A 36 -3.76 -16.52 -19.29
CA PRO A 36 -5.12 -15.97 -19.30
C PRO A 36 -5.97 -16.88 -20.18
N GLY A 37 -6.88 -17.65 -19.57
CA GLY A 37 -8.02 -18.18 -20.29
C GLY A 37 -8.87 -17.02 -20.82
N PRO A 38 -9.67 -17.21 -21.89
CA PRO A 38 -10.55 -16.18 -22.40
C PRO A 38 -11.52 -15.75 -21.29
N TYR A 39 -11.45 -14.48 -20.90
CA TYR A 39 -12.43 -13.92 -19.97
C TYR A 39 -13.79 -13.83 -20.69
N PRO A 40 -14.88 -14.32 -20.08
CA PRO A 40 -16.21 -14.02 -20.59
C PRO A 40 -16.43 -12.50 -20.53
N ALA A 41 -17.13 -11.96 -21.54
CA ALA A 41 -17.55 -10.56 -21.55
C ALA A 41 -18.24 -10.20 -20.23
N ALA A 42 -17.97 -9.01 -19.71
CA ALA A 42 -18.48 -8.54 -18.43
C ALA A 42 -20.01 -8.71 -18.37
N ILE A 43 -20.46 -9.57 -17.45
CA ILE A 43 -21.88 -9.73 -17.13
C ILE A 43 -22.25 -8.52 -16.25
N PRO A 44 -23.23 -7.68 -16.63
CA PRO A 44 -23.69 -6.59 -15.78
C PRO A 44 -24.30 -7.20 -14.51
N GLY A 45 -23.61 -7.05 -13.38
CA GLY A 45 -24.10 -7.50 -12.09
C GLY A 45 -25.03 -6.46 -11.45
N PRO A 46 -25.97 -6.86 -10.58
CA PRO A 46 -26.94 -5.97 -9.92
C PRO A 46 -26.34 -5.01 -8.87
N PHE A 47 -25.02 -4.75 -8.90
CA PHE A 47 -24.28 -3.93 -7.94
C PHE A 47 -24.02 -2.49 -8.40
N GLU A 48 -24.53 -2.07 -9.56
CA GLU A 48 -24.28 -0.74 -10.16
C GLU A 48 -24.64 0.46 -9.25
N ASN A 49 -25.47 0.26 -8.22
CA ASN A 49 -25.85 1.33 -7.29
C ASN A 49 -24.97 1.43 -6.03
N ALA A 50 -24.19 0.39 -5.67
CA ALA A 50 -23.26 0.46 -4.53
C ALA A 50 -21.92 1.11 -4.91
N THR A 51 -21.55 1.06 -6.19
CA THR A 51 -20.35 1.69 -6.77
C THR A 51 -20.39 3.22 -6.71
N ALA A 52 -21.57 3.85 -6.81
CA ALA A 52 -21.72 5.30 -6.77
C ALA A 52 -21.29 5.97 -5.44
N ILE A 53 -21.24 5.21 -4.34
CA ILE A 53 -20.75 5.71 -3.04
C ILE A 53 -19.21 5.68 -2.98
N HIS A 54 -18.57 4.72 -3.64
CA HIS A 54 -17.10 4.60 -3.69
C HIS A 54 -16.44 5.51 -4.74
N GLU A 55 -17.14 5.84 -5.82
CA GLU A 55 -16.61 6.62 -6.96
C GLU A 55 -16.19 8.06 -6.63
N ASN A 56 -16.61 8.58 -5.47
CA ASN A 56 -16.35 9.97 -5.07
C ASN A 56 -15.56 10.09 -3.75
N SER A 57 -14.87 9.02 -3.34
CA SER A 57 -14.02 9.07 -2.16
C SER A 57 -12.60 9.54 -2.50
N PHE A 58 -11.91 10.15 -1.53
CA PHE A 58 -10.46 10.38 -1.58
C PHE A 58 -9.68 9.12 -1.98
N ILE A 59 -10.17 7.91 -1.67
CA ILE A 59 -9.55 6.63 -2.04
C ILE A 59 -9.17 6.59 -3.53
N VAL A 60 -10.10 6.99 -4.39
CA VAL A 60 -9.91 6.84 -5.83
C VAL A 60 -8.82 7.79 -6.33
N HIS A 61 -8.79 9.01 -5.78
CA HIS A 61 -7.75 10.00 -6.01
C HIS A 61 -6.38 9.54 -5.49
N LEU A 62 -6.34 8.98 -4.27
CA LEU A 62 -5.12 8.47 -3.65
C LEU A 62 -4.49 7.37 -4.51
N ARG A 63 -5.31 6.43 -4.98
CA ARG A 63 -4.90 5.36 -5.91
C ARG A 63 -4.37 5.94 -7.23
N ALA A 64 -5.14 6.82 -7.86
CA ALA A 64 -4.78 7.47 -9.12
C ALA A 64 -3.44 8.22 -9.06
N LEU A 65 -3.14 8.79 -7.88
CA LEU A 65 -1.95 9.59 -7.64
C LEU A 65 -0.77 8.79 -7.06
N GLY A 66 -0.92 7.49 -6.80
CA GLY A 66 0.14 6.62 -6.29
C GLY A 66 0.41 6.75 -4.79
N TYR A 67 -0.54 7.29 -4.01
CA TYR A 67 -0.45 7.33 -2.55
C TYR A 67 -0.93 6.00 -1.94
N GLN A 68 -0.22 5.56 -0.91
CA GLN A 68 -0.74 4.54 0.00
C GLN A 68 -1.53 5.21 1.10
N TYR A 69 -2.53 4.50 1.59
CA TYR A 69 -3.40 4.97 2.64
C TYR A 69 -3.79 3.79 3.51
N GLU A 70 -4.12 4.11 4.75
CA GLU A 70 -4.76 3.21 5.69
C GLU A 70 -6.13 3.76 6.08
N PHE A 71 -7.05 2.88 6.45
CA PHE A 71 -8.30 3.32 7.05
C PHE A 71 -8.08 3.49 8.54
N LEU A 72 -8.50 4.64 9.05
CA LEU A 72 -8.51 4.92 10.47
C LEU A 72 -9.95 4.80 10.97
N ASP A 73 -10.16 3.85 11.89
CA ASP A 73 -11.42 3.71 12.62
C ASP A 73 -11.47 4.75 13.75
N ASP A 74 -12.67 5.16 14.14
CA ASP A 74 -12.89 6.10 15.23
C ASP A 74 -12.21 5.67 16.54
N ARG A 75 -12.22 4.36 16.84
CA ARG A 75 -11.56 3.78 18.02
C ARG A 75 -10.04 3.87 17.98
N ASP A 76 -9.48 3.94 16.78
CA ASP A 76 -8.05 4.10 16.55
C ASP A 76 -7.65 5.57 16.39
N PHE A 77 -8.61 6.51 16.46
CA PHE A 77 -8.38 7.95 16.29
C PHE A 77 -7.67 8.55 17.52
N THR A 78 -6.40 8.17 17.70
CA THR A 78 -5.56 8.55 18.84
C THR A 78 -4.39 9.41 18.37
N ALA A 79 -3.87 10.28 19.25
CA ALA A 79 -2.70 11.09 18.92
C ALA A 79 -1.49 10.23 18.50
N GLU A 80 -1.35 9.02 19.05
CA GLU A 80 -0.31 8.05 18.69
C GLU A 80 -0.45 7.53 17.27
N ARG A 81 -1.64 7.05 16.88
CA ARG A 81 -1.90 6.59 15.52
C ARG A 81 -1.66 7.71 14.50
N LEU A 82 -2.07 8.94 14.82
CA LEU A 82 -1.87 10.09 13.94
C LEU A 82 -0.39 10.50 13.77
N ARG A 83 0.54 10.10 14.66
CA ARG A 83 1.97 10.46 14.54
C ARG A 83 2.61 9.91 13.27
N ASN A 84 2.15 8.76 12.79
CA ASN A 84 2.73 8.08 11.64
C ASN A 84 2.12 8.55 10.31
N ALA A 85 0.96 9.22 10.37
CA ALA A 85 0.30 9.76 9.20
C ALA A 85 0.99 11.04 8.70
N ARG A 86 1.10 11.17 7.38
CA ARG A 86 1.53 12.43 6.73
C ARG A 86 0.34 13.33 6.40
N ALA A 87 -0.80 12.72 6.07
CA ALA A 87 -2.05 13.41 5.85
C ALA A 87 -3.23 12.59 6.33
N ILE A 88 -4.32 13.28 6.67
CA ILE A 88 -5.63 12.70 7.02
C ILE A 88 -6.64 13.22 6.00
N CYS A 89 -7.36 12.30 5.36
CA CYS A 89 -8.43 12.62 4.41
C CYS A 89 -9.77 12.24 5.01
N LEU A 90 -10.61 13.23 5.28
CA LEU A 90 -11.95 13.08 5.84
C LEU A 90 -12.95 12.99 4.68
N SER A 91 -13.15 11.77 4.17
CA SER A 91 -14.14 11.53 3.13
C SER A 91 -15.51 11.33 3.74
N HIS A 92 -16.45 12.24 3.48
CA HIS A 92 -17.83 12.19 3.96
C HIS A 92 -18.00 11.91 5.46
N VAL A 93 -17.11 12.45 6.30
CA VAL A 93 -17.16 12.25 7.75
C VAL A 93 -18.15 13.23 8.37
N TYR A 94 -19.45 12.91 8.28
CA TYR A 94 -20.52 13.81 8.71
C TYR A 94 -20.57 14.05 10.23
N CYS A 95 -20.20 13.04 11.02
CA CYS A 95 -20.20 13.08 12.49
C CYS A 95 -18.76 13.18 13.00
N LEU A 96 -18.43 14.26 13.70
CA LEU A 96 -17.15 14.44 14.38
C LEU A 96 -17.36 15.22 15.66
N SER A 97 -16.82 14.71 16.77
CA SER A 97 -16.82 15.43 18.05
C SER A 97 -15.90 16.65 18.03
N GLU A 98 -16.14 17.58 18.95
CA GLU A 98 -15.21 18.69 19.22
C GLU A 98 -13.81 18.17 19.63
N GLU A 99 -13.73 17.02 20.28
CA GLU A 99 -12.47 16.39 20.65
C GLU A 99 -11.69 15.94 19.40
N HIS A 100 -12.33 15.21 18.48
CA HIS A 100 -11.68 14.79 17.23
C HIS A 100 -11.24 15.98 16.38
N LEU A 101 -12.05 17.05 16.31
CA LEU A 101 -11.67 18.28 15.62
C LEU A 101 -10.45 18.96 16.24
N ARG A 102 -10.34 19.00 17.58
CA ARG A 102 -9.13 19.50 18.26
C ARG A 102 -7.90 18.64 17.98
N MET A 103 -8.06 17.32 17.94
CA MET A 103 -6.97 16.41 17.59
C MET A 103 -6.48 16.61 16.16
N LEU A 104 -7.40 16.79 15.20
CA LEU A 104 -7.08 17.14 13.81
C LEU A 104 -6.35 18.48 13.72
N ALA A 105 -6.80 19.49 14.47
CA ALA A 105 -6.13 20.79 14.54
C ALA A 105 -4.72 20.69 15.15
N GLU A 106 -4.53 19.87 16.19
CA GLU A 106 -3.21 19.59 16.76
C GLU A 106 -2.29 18.87 15.76
N PHE A 107 -2.80 17.85 15.07
CA PHE A 107 -2.08 17.15 14.01
C PHE A 107 -1.62 18.11 12.91
N ALA A 108 -2.51 19.00 12.45
CA ALA A 108 -2.18 20.02 11.46
C ALA A 108 -1.10 21.00 11.97
N ARG A 109 -1.20 21.44 13.23
CA ARG A 109 -0.21 22.32 13.87
C ARG A 109 1.18 21.68 14.00
N ARG A 110 1.25 20.36 14.12
CA ARG A 110 2.51 19.58 14.14
C ARG A 110 3.09 19.29 12.74
N GLY A 111 2.47 19.81 11.69
CA GLY A 111 2.94 19.69 10.30
C GLY A 111 2.30 18.56 9.50
N GLY A 112 1.39 17.78 10.11
CA GLY A 112 0.50 16.90 9.38
C GLY A 112 -0.47 17.69 8.50
N TYR A 113 -1.09 17.06 7.51
CA TYR A 113 -1.98 17.74 6.58
C TYR A 113 -3.41 17.18 6.59
N VAL A 114 -4.43 18.03 6.68
CA VAL A 114 -5.84 17.58 6.74
C VAL A 114 -6.60 18.00 5.48
N LEU A 115 -7.24 17.05 4.81
CA LEU A 115 -8.17 17.30 3.71
C LEU A 115 -9.56 16.90 4.16
N ALA A 116 -10.55 17.71 3.85
CA ALA A 116 -11.96 17.42 4.10
C ALA A 116 -12.80 17.88 2.93
N GLU A 117 -13.95 17.24 2.75
CA GLU A 117 -14.94 17.61 1.74
C GLU A 117 -16.25 18.09 2.38
N ALA A 118 -17.17 18.56 1.53
CA ALA A 118 -18.48 19.03 1.95
C ALA A 118 -19.21 17.99 2.82
N GLY A 119 -19.88 18.47 3.86
CA GLY A 119 -20.56 17.66 4.86
C GLY A 119 -19.66 17.23 6.03
N THR A 120 -18.36 17.46 6.01
CA THR A 120 -17.50 17.08 7.14
C THR A 120 -17.86 17.83 8.42
N ALA A 121 -18.08 17.11 9.53
CA ALA A 121 -18.43 17.65 10.85
C ALA A 121 -19.69 18.55 10.86
N ILE A 122 -20.75 18.14 10.16
CA ILE A 122 -22.07 18.79 10.24
C ILE A 122 -22.90 18.30 11.44
N ARG A 123 -22.48 17.18 12.05
CA ARG A 123 -23.10 16.55 13.22
C ARG A 123 -22.06 16.23 14.29
N ASP A 124 -22.51 16.19 15.54
CA ASP A 124 -21.71 15.74 16.68
C ASP A 124 -21.58 14.20 16.72
N GLU A 125 -20.91 13.69 17.75
CA GLU A 125 -20.70 12.26 18.01
C GLU A 125 -22.00 11.46 18.22
N ASP A 126 -23.07 12.12 18.68
CA ASP A 126 -24.40 11.53 18.86
C ASP A 126 -25.23 11.60 17.56
N GLY A 127 -24.66 12.13 16.48
CA GLY A 127 -25.33 12.35 15.20
C GLY A 127 -26.30 13.52 15.20
N ARG A 128 -26.30 14.38 16.22
CA ARG A 128 -27.15 15.58 16.27
C ARG A 128 -26.53 16.68 15.40
N PRO A 129 -27.33 17.41 14.61
CA PRO A 129 -26.82 18.52 13.81
C PRO A 129 -26.21 19.60 14.68
N TYR A 130 -25.05 20.11 14.30
CA TYR A 130 -24.51 21.30 14.93
C TYR A 130 -25.36 22.53 14.54
N ALA A 131 -25.78 23.30 15.55
CA ALA A 131 -26.54 24.54 15.31
C ALA A 131 -25.73 25.63 14.60
N LYS A 132 -24.40 25.61 14.79
CA LYS A 132 -23.38 26.46 14.16
C LYS A 132 -22.11 25.65 13.96
N SER A 133 -21.19 26.09 13.09
CA SER A 133 -19.92 25.38 12.94
C SER A 133 -19.21 25.18 14.29
N PRO A 134 -18.81 23.94 14.63
CA PRO A 134 -18.08 23.68 15.87
C PRO A 134 -16.75 24.47 15.88
N ASN A 135 -16.27 24.81 17.08
CA ASN A 135 -15.08 25.65 17.24
C ASN A 135 -13.86 24.99 16.61
N GLY A 136 -13.66 23.69 16.85
CA GLY A 136 -12.55 22.96 16.25
C GLY A 136 -12.56 22.97 14.71
N PHE A 137 -13.73 23.00 14.06
CA PHE A 137 -13.84 23.10 12.60
C PHE A 137 -13.43 24.48 12.09
N ARG A 138 -13.89 25.55 12.77
CA ARG A 138 -13.51 26.94 12.45
C ARG A 138 -12.01 27.15 12.64
N ASP A 139 -11.46 26.62 13.72
CA ASP A 139 -10.03 26.72 14.02
C ASP A 139 -9.18 26.00 12.97
N LEU A 140 -9.58 24.77 12.60
CA LEU A 140 -8.88 23.93 11.64
C LEU A 140 -8.92 24.49 10.21
N PHE A 141 -10.12 24.80 9.69
CA PHE A 141 -10.29 25.15 8.28
C PHE A 141 -10.42 26.66 8.00
N GLY A 142 -10.66 27.48 9.03
CA GLY A 142 -10.80 28.94 8.88
C GLY A 142 -12.12 29.38 8.24
N ILE A 143 -13.14 28.53 8.25
CA ILE A 143 -14.44 28.74 7.61
C ILE A 143 -15.59 28.49 8.60
N GLU A 144 -16.74 29.11 8.33
CA GLU A 144 -17.98 28.93 9.09
C GLU A 144 -19.17 28.75 8.15
N ARG A 145 -20.16 27.97 8.59
CA ARG A 145 -21.39 27.70 7.86
C ARG A 145 -22.40 28.81 8.10
N SER A 146 -22.95 29.34 7.01
CA SER A 146 -23.90 30.45 7.01
C SER A 146 -25.32 30.01 7.40
N THR A 147 -25.62 28.72 7.22
CA THR A 147 -26.92 28.11 7.48
C THR A 147 -26.77 26.87 8.35
N PRO A 148 -27.81 26.47 9.11
CA PRO A 148 -27.80 25.22 9.86
C PRO A 148 -27.47 24.01 8.99
N ALA A 149 -26.94 22.96 9.61
CA ALA A 149 -26.53 21.73 8.95
C ALA A 149 -27.65 21.09 8.11
N LEU A 150 -27.34 20.76 6.85
CA LEU A 150 -28.22 20.08 5.91
C LEU A 150 -28.32 18.58 6.23
N LEU A 151 -29.37 17.92 5.74
CA LEU A 151 -29.43 16.46 5.73
C LEU A 151 -28.44 15.92 4.67
N PRO A 152 -27.67 14.85 4.96
CA PRO A 152 -26.86 14.17 3.96
C PRO A 152 -27.73 13.59 2.82
N PRO A 153 -27.19 13.45 1.59
CA PRO A 153 -25.85 13.88 1.15
C PRO A 153 -25.76 15.39 0.97
N VAL A 154 -24.58 15.95 1.24
CA VAL A 154 -24.30 17.38 1.06
C VAL A 154 -23.40 17.57 -0.16
N GLU A 155 -23.95 18.14 -1.23
CA GLU A 155 -23.20 18.39 -2.47
C GLU A 155 -22.34 19.67 -2.39
N SER A 156 -22.81 20.70 -1.68
CA SER A 156 -22.06 21.93 -1.40
C SER A 156 -22.67 22.68 -0.21
N GLU A 157 -21.91 23.60 0.40
CA GLU A 157 -22.33 24.35 1.58
C GLU A 157 -22.22 25.86 1.40
N ALA A 158 -23.10 26.62 2.06
CA ALA A 158 -22.96 28.08 2.14
C ALA A 158 -21.91 28.43 3.20
N LEU A 159 -20.69 28.76 2.78
CA LEU A 159 -19.56 29.03 3.66
C LEU A 159 -19.16 30.51 3.67
N VAL A 160 -18.76 30.98 4.83
CA VAL A 160 -18.07 32.26 5.03
C VAL A 160 -16.63 31.98 5.45
N SER A 161 -15.68 32.55 4.72
CA SER A 161 -14.28 32.53 5.17
C SER A 161 -14.09 33.52 6.31
N ILE A 162 -13.45 33.06 7.39
CA ILE A 162 -13.06 33.88 8.55
C ILE A 162 -11.56 34.14 8.51
N ASP A 163 -10.80 33.09 8.21
CA ASP A 163 -9.33 33.07 8.25
C ASP A 163 -8.75 32.06 7.24
N ALA A 164 -9.56 31.69 6.23
CA ALA A 164 -9.15 30.79 5.17
C ALA A 164 -8.86 31.56 3.88
N GLN A 165 -7.81 31.16 3.18
CA GLN A 165 -7.60 31.56 1.81
C GLN A 165 -8.47 30.70 0.89
N LYS A 166 -9.35 31.33 0.11
CA LYS A 166 -9.99 30.67 -1.04
C LYS A 166 -8.93 30.48 -2.13
N VAL A 167 -8.56 29.24 -2.41
CA VAL A 167 -7.40 28.90 -3.27
C VAL A 167 -7.79 28.40 -4.65
N ALA A 168 -9.02 27.94 -4.84
CA ALA A 168 -9.58 27.57 -6.13
C ALA A 168 -11.08 27.86 -6.13
N SER A 169 -11.59 28.22 -7.31
CA SER A 169 -13.03 28.27 -7.60
C SER A 169 -13.21 27.52 -8.92
N SER A 170 -13.86 26.36 -8.88
CA SER A 170 -14.25 25.66 -10.10
C SER A 170 -15.66 26.12 -10.49
N ILE A 171 -15.88 26.38 -11.79
CA ILE A 171 -17.21 26.73 -12.32
C ILE A 171 -18.18 25.53 -12.22
N ALA A 172 -17.64 24.30 -12.17
CA ALA A 172 -18.43 23.07 -12.13
C ALA A 172 -18.59 22.48 -10.72
N ASP A 173 -17.61 22.69 -9.84
CA ASP A 173 -17.51 21.96 -8.58
C ASP A 173 -17.36 22.88 -7.34
N GLY A 174 -17.37 24.20 -7.43
CA GLY A 174 -17.39 25.06 -6.22
C GLY A 174 -16.02 25.35 -5.61
N ASP A 175 -16.02 25.82 -4.36
CA ASP A 175 -14.86 26.51 -3.76
C ASP A 175 -13.93 25.59 -2.97
N THR A 176 -12.63 25.87 -3.01
CA THR A 176 -11.65 25.23 -2.11
C THR A 176 -11.05 26.27 -1.17
N TYR A 177 -11.10 25.97 0.13
CA TYR A 177 -10.57 26.80 1.20
C TYR A 177 -9.33 26.17 1.81
N ARG A 178 -8.35 26.99 2.19
CA ARG A 178 -7.11 26.55 2.81
C ARG A 178 -6.74 27.43 4.00
N LYS A 179 -6.38 26.80 5.11
CA LYS A 179 -5.78 27.44 6.27
C LYS A 179 -4.57 26.62 6.75
N GLY A 180 -3.38 27.18 6.63
CA GLY A 180 -2.14 26.50 7.00
C GLY A 180 -1.99 25.12 6.35
N LYS A 181 -2.03 24.06 7.17
CA LYS A 181 -1.94 22.65 6.78
C LYS A 181 -3.31 21.94 6.66
N ALA A 182 -4.39 22.69 6.44
CA ALA A 182 -5.72 22.14 6.22
C ALA A 182 -6.33 22.68 4.92
N SER A 183 -7.04 21.82 4.19
CA SER A 183 -7.84 22.17 3.02
C SER A 183 -9.25 21.61 3.12
N PHE A 184 -10.22 22.41 2.74
CA PHE A 184 -11.63 22.05 2.68
C PHE A 184 -12.16 22.25 1.25
N PHE A 185 -12.65 21.18 0.64
CA PHE A 185 -13.33 21.20 -0.65
C PHE A 185 -14.82 21.40 -0.37
N ASN A 186 -15.39 22.53 -0.77
CA ASN A 186 -16.81 22.83 -0.58
C ASN A 186 -17.72 22.12 -1.60
N HIS A 187 -17.33 20.89 -1.92
CA HIS A 187 -18.01 20.01 -2.83
C HIS A 187 -17.55 18.58 -2.63
N ARG A 188 -18.34 17.67 -3.18
CA ARG A 188 -17.96 16.27 -3.32
C ARG A 188 -16.90 16.12 -4.40
N LEU A 189 -15.78 15.47 -4.06
CA LEU A 189 -14.73 15.22 -5.04
C LEU A 189 -15.16 14.13 -6.01
N LYS A 190 -15.47 14.53 -7.24
CA LYS A 190 -15.74 13.61 -8.34
C LYS A 190 -14.51 12.81 -8.68
N GLY A 191 -14.69 11.59 -9.16
CA GLY A 191 -13.59 10.84 -9.74
C GLY A 191 -13.15 11.34 -11.13
N ASN A 192 -12.44 12.46 -11.24
CA ASN A 192 -11.91 12.94 -12.53
C ASN A 192 -10.49 13.55 -12.43
N ASP A 193 -9.94 13.97 -13.57
CA ASP A 193 -8.58 14.53 -13.64
C ASP A 193 -8.43 15.88 -12.93
N GLU A 194 -9.49 16.71 -12.93
CA GLU A 194 -9.49 18.03 -12.29
C GLU A 194 -9.37 17.88 -10.77
N THR A 195 -10.19 17.04 -10.16
CA THR A 195 -10.15 16.77 -8.72
C THR A 195 -8.87 16.03 -8.32
N CYS A 196 -8.35 15.13 -9.15
CA CYS A 196 -7.03 14.54 -8.95
C CYS A 196 -5.92 15.59 -8.96
N ALA A 197 -6.00 16.60 -9.84
CA ALA A 197 -5.04 17.70 -9.87
C ALA A 197 -5.12 18.54 -8.59
N LEU A 198 -6.32 18.82 -8.09
CA LEU A 198 -6.53 19.54 -6.83
C LEU A 198 -5.96 18.79 -5.62
N VAL A 199 -6.26 17.49 -5.48
CA VAL A 199 -5.71 16.65 -4.40
C VAL A 199 -4.18 16.58 -4.50
N ARG A 200 -3.65 16.41 -5.71
CA ARG A 200 -2.19 16.41 -5.95
C ARG A 200 -1.56 17.72 -5.52
N GLU A 201 -2.13 18.85 -5.90
CA GLU A 201 -1.62 20.17 -5.55
C GLU A 201 -1.63 20.37 -4.02
N ALA A 202 -2.71 19.97 -3.36
CA ALA A 202 -2.83 20.02 -1.91
C ALA A 202 -1.71 19.22 -1.22
N PHE A 203 -1.45 17.99 -1.66
CA PHE A 203 -0.38 17.16 -1.13
C PHE A 203 1.03 17.65 -1.45
N VAL A 204 1.27 18.15 -2.67
CA VAL A 204 2.57 18.73 -3.03
C VAL A 204 2.89 19.93 -2.14
N LYS A 205 1.92 20.84 -1.93
CA LYS A 205 2.07 21.97 -1.01
C LYS A 205 2.24 21.53 0.45
N ALA A 206 1.66 20.39 0.80
CA ALA A 206 1.82 19.77 2.11
C ALA A 206 3.19 19.14 2.33
N GLY A 207 3.94 18.84 1.26
CA GLY A 207 5.17 18.05 1.30
C GLY A 207 4.91 16.54 1.39
N VAL A 208 3.71 16.09 1.06
CA VAL A 208 3.34 14.67 1.02
C VAL A 208 3.71 14.14 -0.35
N VAL A 209 4.71 13.25 -0.40
CA VAL A 209 5.25 12.70 -1.65
C VAL A 209 4.80 11.25 -1.80
N PRO A 210 4.27 10.84 -2.97
CA PRO A 210 3.86 9.46 -3.18
C PRO A 210 5.09 8.54 -3.35
N THR A 211 4.87 7.24 -3.21
CA THR A 211 5.92 6.22 -3.42
C THR A 211 6.46 6.24 -4.84
N PHE A 212 5.57 6.49 -5.79
CA PHE A 212 5.81 6.56 -7.21
C PHE A 212 4.74 7.48 -7.81
N ARG A 213 4.97 7.94 -9.03
CA ARG A 213 4.01 8.76 -9.78
C ARG A 213 3.81 8.15 -11.15
N PHE A 214 2.56 8.06 -11.59
CA PHE A 214 2.28 7.89 -13.02
C PHE A 214 2.52 9.23 -13.72
N GLU A 215 3.49 9.26 -14.65
CA GLU A 215 3.66 10.41 -15.57
C GLU A 215 2.69 10.30 -16.72
N THR A 216 2.61 9.11 -17.31
CA THR A 216 1.51 8.70 -18.16
C THR A 216 0.78 7.59 -17.44
N ASN A 217 -0.44 7.89 -17.01
CA ASN A 217 -1.34 6.87 -16.52
C ASN A 217 -2.07 6.33 -17.78
N PRO A 218 -1.92 5.04 -18.16
CA PRO A 218 -2.61 4.46 -19.32
C PRO A 218 -4.14 4.59 -19.25
N ILE A 219 -4.63 5.01 -18.09
CA ILE A 219 -5.98 4.81 -17.65
C ILE A 219 -6.61 6.17 -17.45
N GLN A 220 -6.62 6.90 -18.56
CA GLN A 220 -7.52 8.02 -18.72
C GLN A 220 -8.95 7.46 -18.70
N PRO A 221 -9.88 8.07 -17.95
CA PRO A 221 -11.29 7.78 -18.12
C PRO A 221 -11.62 7.96 -19.61
N GLY A 222 -12.13 6.91 -20.26
CA GLY A 222 -12.65 7.07 -21.62
C GLY A 222 -13.74 8.15 -21.62
N ALA A 223 -13.94 8.86 -22.73
CA ALA A 223 -14.88 9.99 -22.84
C ALA A 223 -16.34 9.69 -22.38
N ASN A 224 -16.70 8.42 -22.24
CA ASN A 224 -18.03 7.94 -21.83
C ASN A 224 -18.06 7.25 -20.45
N HIS A 225 -16.95 7.24 -19.70
CA HIS A 225 -16.89 6.66 -18.36
C HIS A 225 -16.59 7.77 -17.34
N THR A 226 -17.51 7.97 -16.40
CA THR A 226 -17.38 8.93 -15.29
C THR A 226 -16.52 8.43 -14.12
N GLY A 227 -15.71 7.38 -14.35
CA GLY A 227 -14.92 6.71 -13.31
C GLY A 227 -13.41 6.83 -13.55
N LEU A 228 -12.67 7.17 -12.50
CA LEU A 228 -11.21 7.28 -12.43
C LEU A 228 -10.44 6.00 -12.83
N PRO A 229 -9.12 6.14 -13.12
CA PRO A 229 -8.18 5.12 -13.54
C PRO A 229 -8.38 3.75 -12.91
N VAL A 230 -8.35 2.79 -13.81
CA VAL A 230 -8.59 1.38 -13.63
C VAL A 230 -7.24 0.64 -13.59
N ALA A 231 -6.35 1.07 -12.69
CA ALA A 231 -5.34 0.18 -12.14
C ALA A 231 -5.31 0.31 -10.63
N GLN A 232 -5.63 -0.78 -9.95
CA GLN A 232 -5.42 -0.87 -8.53
C GLN A 232 -3.92 -1.00 -8.29
N VAL A 233 -3.35 -0.05 -7.54
CA VAL A 233 -1.95 -0.10 -7.15
C VAL A 233 -1.81 -0.30 -5.66
N SER A 234 -1.11 -1.38 -5.30
CA SER A 234 -0.80 -1.74 -3.93
C SER A 234 0.70 -1.68 -3.75
N VAL A 235 1.15 -1.05 -2.66
CA VAL A 235 2.57 -1.00 -2.30
C VAL A 235 2.77 -1.72 -0.99
N PHE A 236 3.71 -2.65 -0.97
CA PHE A 236 4.14 -3.33 0.23
C PHE A 236 5.57 -2.90 0.52
N ARG A 237 5.85 -2.50 1.75
CA ARG A 237 7.19 -2.07 2.18
C ARG A 237 7.64 -2.86 3.37
N ARG A 238 8.93 -3.17 3.39
CA ARG A 238 9.63 -3.67 4.56
C ARG A 238 11.09 -3.25 4.48
N GLY A 239 11.55 -2.51 5.49
CA GLY A 239 12.87 -1.93 5.47
C GLY A 239 13.10 -1.09 4.21
N ASP A 240 14.09 -1.49 3.41
CA ASP A 240 14.45 -0.88 2.12
C ASP A 240 13.90 -1.64 0.89
N LEU A 241 13.15 -2.73 1.10
CA LEU A 241 12.45 -3.47 0.05
C LEU A 241 11.06 -2.88 -0.15
N THR A 242 10.73 -2.57 -1.40
CA THR A 242 9.38 -2.17 -1.80
C THR A 242 8.87 -3.07 -2.91
N TYR A 243 7.67 -3.61 -2.76
CA TYR A 243 6.93 -4.23 -3.86
C TYR A 243 5.83 -3.30 -4.32
N LEU A 244 5.74 -3.12 -5.64
CA LEU A 244 4.70 -2.38 -6.32
C LEU A 244 3.89 -3.38 -7.15
N VAL A 245 2.62 -3.58 -6.79
CA VAL A 245 1.69 -4.42 -7.54
C VAL A 245 0.72 -3.51 -8.28
N ILE A 246 0.70 -3.63 -9.60
CA ILE A 246 -0.18 -2.88 -10.49
C ILE A 246 -1.10 -3.90 -11.12
N LEU A 247 -2.38 -3.86 -10.76
CA LEU A 247 -3.43 -4.65 -11.40
C LEU A 247 -4.17 -3.74 -12.36
N ALA A 248 -4.17 -4.04 -13.66
CA ALA A 248 -5.02 -3.32 -14.60
C ALA A 248 -6.44 -3.83 -14.48
N GLU A 249 -7.33 -2.93 -14.10
CA GLU A 249 -8.76 -3.09 -14.03
C GLU A 249 -9.40 -2.33 -15.23
N GLY A 250 -10.72 -2.42 -15.42
CA GLY A 250 -11.57 -1.90 -16.53
C GLY A 250 -11.01 -1.60 -17.93
N ASN A 251 -11.60 -0.61 -18.61
CA ASN A 251 -11.37 -0.36 -20.04
C ASN A 251 -10.09 0.48 -20.25
N ALA A 252 -8.93 -0.11 -20.02
CA ALA A 252 -7.66 0.44 -20.45
C ALA A 252 -7.67 0.54 -22.00
N GLN A 253 -7.89 1.74 -22.54
CA GLN A 253 -7.77 2.00 -23.99
C GLN A 253 -6.30 2.11 -24.41
N HIS A 254 -5.41 2.35 -23.45
CA HIS A 254 -3.97 2.36 -23.64
C HIS A 254 -3.34 1.36 -22.69
N ASP A 255 -2.47 0.50 -23.22
CA ASP A 255 -1.75 -0.44 -22.37
C ASP A 255 -0.50 0.20 -21.78
N ALA A 256 0.00 1.33 -22.31
CA ALA A 256 1.29 1.90 -21.96
C ALA A 256 1.26 2.80 -20.72
N TYR A 257 2.16 2.57 -19.76
CA TYR A 257 2.39 3.44 -18.61
C TYR A 257 3.83 3.94 -18.54
N ARG A 258 3.99 5.08 -17.86
CA ARG A 258 5.28 5.57 -17.35
C ARG A 258 5.18 5.82 -15.86
N LEU A 259 5.97 5.09 -15.10
CA LEU A 259 6.15 5.26 -13.65
C LEU A 259 7.43 6.05 -13.38
N ARG A 260 7.37 7.02 -12.47
CA ARG A 260 8.52 7.70 -11.90
C ARG A 260 8.62 7.43 -10.40
N PHE A 261 9.80 7.07 -9.93
CA PHE A 261 10.16 6.95 -8.53
C PHE A 261 10.85 8.23 -8.03
N PRO A 262 10.78 8.54 -6.72
CA PRO A 262 11.46 9.70 -6.14
C PRO A 262 12.99 9.68 -6.30
N GLN A 263 13.56 8.48 -6.44
CA GLN A 263 15.00 8.27 -6.61
C GLN A 263 15.26 7.00 -7.43
N ALA A 264 16.42 6.93 -8.08
CA ALA A 264 16.81 5.74 -8.83
C ALA A 264 17.12 4.56 -7.90
N GLN A 265 16.51 3.41 -8.15
CA GLN A 265 16.65 2.18 -7.37
C GLN A 265 16.82 0.98 -8.31
N GLU A 266 17.27 -0.16 -7.78
CA GLU A 266 17.34 -1.39 -8.58
C GLU A 266 15.96 -2.00 -8.69
N VAL A 267 15.44 -2.05 -9.91
CA VAL A 267 14.08 -2.52 -10.19
C VAL A 267 14.12 -3.92 -10.78
N TYR A 268 13.25 -4.79 -10.31
CA TYR A 268 13.01 -6.13 -10.88
C TYR A 268 11.56 -6.25 -11.29
N ASP A 269 11.31 -6.85 -12.45
CA ASP A 269 10.03 -7.47 -12.74
C ASP A 269 9.99 -8.84 -12.07
N VAL A 270 9.17 -8.96 -11.02
CA VAL A 270 9.10 -10.14 -10.16
C VAL A 270 8.43 -11.31 -10.88
N LEU A 271 7.43 -11.02 -11.72
CA LEU A 271 6.71 -12.07 -12.44
C LEU A 271 7.56 -12.63 -13.58
N GLU A 272 8.31 -11.76 -14.26
CA GLU A 272 9.25 -12.17 -15.32
C GLU A 272 10.63 -12.58 -14.80
N GLN A 273 10.87 -12.47 -13.48
CA GLN A 273 12.15 -12.78 -12.84
C GLN A 273 13.34 -12.09 -13.51
N LYS A 274 13.17 -10.80 -13.82
CA LYS A 274 14.09 -10.03 -14.65
C LYS A 274 14.49 -8.73 -13.98
N SER A 275 15.79 -8.46 -13.92
CA SER A 275 16.29 -7.14 -13.55
C SER A 275 16.04 -6.13 -14.67
N LEU A 276 15.47 -4.98 -14.31
CA LEU A 276 15.32 -3.81 -15.17
C LEU A 276 16.45 -2.78 -14.94
N GLY A 277 17.35 -3.07 -14.00
CA GLY A 277 18.50 -2.26 -13.61
C GLY A 277 18.13 -1.05 -12.75
N ARG A 278 19.14 -0.21 -12.49
CA ARG A 278 18.99 1.00 -11.68
C ARG A 278 18.26 2.10 -12.44
N ARG A 279 17.02 2.43 -12.05
CA ARG A 279 16.20 3.42 -12.74
C ARG A 279 15.28 4.17 -11.77
N ASP A 280 15.01 5.43 -12.08
CA ASP A 280 13.95 6.24 -11.46
C ASP A 280 12.71 6.32 -12.35
N VAL A 281 12.77 5.84 -13.59
CA VAL A 281 11.66 5.81 -14.54
C VAL A 281 11.52 4.42 -15.16
N ILE A 282 10.29 3.92 -15.22
CA ILE A 282 9.93 2.65 -15.87
C ILE A 282 8.81 2.92 -16.87
N ASP A 283 9.12 2.64 -18.14
CA ASP A 283 8.14 2.51 -19.20
C ASP A 283 7.70 1.05 -19.28
N GLY A 284 6.41 0.82 -19.43
CA GLY A 284 5.87 -0.52 -19.55
C GLY A 284 4.51 -0.54 -20.21
N SER A 285 3.99 -1.75 -20.39
CA SER A 285 2.58 -1.92 -20.75
C SER A 285 1.89 -2.96 -19.87
N ILE A 286 0.59 -2.78 -19.67
CA ILE A 286 -0.27 -3.66 -18.89
C ILE A 286 -1.67 -3.67 -19.54
N ARG A 287 -2.15 -4.86 -19.91
CA ARG A 287 -3.51 -5.03 -20.46
C ARG A 287 -4.53 -5.24 -19.36
N TYR A 288 -5.80 -4.99 -19.66
CA TYR A 288 -6.90 -5.32 -18.74
C TYR A 288 -6.81 -6.75 -18.19
N GLY A 289 -6.90 -6.90 -16.87
CA GLY A 289 -6.77 -8.17 -16.15
C GLY A 289 -5.33 -8.65 -15.95
N GLU A 290 -4.33 -8.02 -16.57
CA GLU A 290 -2.93 -8.31 -16.29
C GLU A 290 -2.49 -7.71 -14.96
N VAL A 291 -1.51 -8.36 -14.34
CA VAL A 291 -0.81 -7.86 -13.16
C VAL A 291 0.65 -7.61 -13.53
N ARG A 292 1.21 -6.50 -13.07
CA ARG A 292 2.64 -6.27 -13.00
C ARG A 292 3.05 -6.22 -11.54
N MET A 293 4.18 -6.84 -11.24
CA MET A 293 4.76 -6.77 -9.91
C MET A 293 6.22 -6.37 -10.03
N LEU A 294 6.53 -5.19 -9.52
CA LEU A 294 7.89 -4.66 -9.49
C LEU A 294 8.43 -4.74 -8.07
N ALA A 295 9.67 -5.18 -7.92
CA ALA A 295 10.42 -5.05 -6.68
C ALA A 295 11.44 -3.93 -6.83
N LEU A 296 11.48 -3.01 -5.88
CA LEU A 296 12.48 -1.97 -5.77
C LEU A 296 13.39 -2.27 -4.57
N THR A 297 14.69 -2.28 -4.82
CA THR A 297 15.70 -2.61 -3.82
C THR A 297 16.87 -1.63 -3.88
N PRO A 298 17.67 -1.50 -2.81
CA PRO A 298 18.81 -0.58 -2.81
C PRO A 298 19.95 -1.00 -3.76
N SER A 299 20.08 -2.31 -4.03
CA SER A 299 21.25 -2.91 -4.66
C SER A 299 20.96 -4.14 -5.52
N LEU A 300 21.82 -4.36 -6.52
CA LEU A 300 21.67 -5.43 -7.49
C LEU A 300 22.16 -6.74 -6.86
N ALA A 301 21.28 -7.74 -6.79
CA ALA A 301 21.64 -9.09 -6.35
C ALA A 301 22.51 -9.77 -7.42
N THR A 302 23.66 -10.28 -7.00
CA THR A 302 24.63 -10.97 -7.87
C THR A 302 24.76 -12.44 -7.53
N GLY A 303 24.27 -12.86 -6.36
CA GLY A 303 24.27 -14.26 -5.97
C GLY A 303 23.40 -14.53 -4.75
N LEU A 304 23.08 -15.81 -4.57
CA LEU A 304 22.39 -16.35 -3.40
C LEU A 304 23.19 -17.53 -2.89
N SER A 305 23.39 -17.61 -1.57
CA SER A 305 24.06 -18.73 -0.92
C SER A 305 23.15 -19.36 0.13
N VAL A 306 23.15 -20.68 0.19
CA VAL A 306 22.49 -21.48 1.22
C VAL A 306 23.52 -22.46 1.74
N ARG A 307 23.70 -22.51 3.06
CA ARG A 307 24.67 -23.40 3.71
C ARG A 307 24.01 -24.09 4.90
N CYS A 308 24.12 -25.41 4.95
CA CYS A 308 23.83 -26.19 6.15
C CYS A 308 25.08 -26.24 7.03
N ASP A 309 24.91 -26.29 8.35
CA ASP A 309 26.03 -26.43 9.28
C ASP A 309 26.71 -27.80 9.21
N GLN A 310 26.00 -28.82 8.73
CA GLN A 310 26.48 -30.18 8.56
C GLN A 310 25.93 -30.80 7.27
N THR A 311 26.50 -31.92 6.85
CA THR A 311 26.06 -32.65 5.66
C THR A 311 25.19 -33.87 5.97
N ALA A 312 25.09 -34.28 7.24
CA ALA A 312 24.31 -35.43 7.69
C ALA A 312 23.70 -35.15 9.07
N TYR A 313 22.47 -35.61 9.28
CA TYR A 313 21.70 -35.40 10.51
C TYR A 313 20.91 -36.66 10.87
N ARG A 314 20.58 -36.81 12.14
CA ARG A 314 19.65 -37.82 12.64
C ARG A 314 18.23 -37.26 12.74
N PRO A 315 17.18 -38.11 12.78
CA PRO A 315 15.84 -37.69 13.17
C PRO A 315 15.88 -36.92 14.50
N VAL A 316 14.95 -35.98 14.69
CA VAL A 316 14.84 -35.04 15.83
C VAL A 316 15.96 -33.99 15.97
N GLU A 317 17.02 -34.06 15.17
CA GLU A 317 18.02 -32.99 15.14
C GLU A 317 17.52 -31.74 14.41
N THR A 318 18.26 -30.64 14.56
CA THR A 318 17.97 -29.37 13.90
C THR A 318 19.06 -29.05 12.89
N VAL A 319 18.67 -28.90 11.62
CA VAL A 319 19.53 -28.39 10.56
C VAL A 319 19.61 -26.88 10.71
N LYS A 320 20.80 -26.34 10.95
CA LYS A 320 20.99 -24.88 10.96
C LYS A 320 21.36 -24.45 9.55
N VAL A 321 20.49 -23.67 8.93
CA VAL A 321 20.69 -23.18 7.57
C VAL A 321 20.98 -21.69 7.60
N THR A 322 22.10 -21.26 7.03
CA THR A 322 22.36 -19.85 6.76
C THR A 322 22.05 -19.56 5.30
N ILE A 323 21.22 -18.55 5.06
CA ILE A 323 20.89 -18.05 3.72
C ILE A 323 21.39 -16.60 3.61
N SER A 324 22.08 -16.28 2.52
CA SER A 324 22.54 -14.91 2.28
C SER A 324 22.52 -14.50 0.82
N VAL A 325 22.23 -13.23 0.55
CA VAL A 325 22.28 -12.61 -0.77
C VAL A 325 23.56 -11.80 -0.90
N SER A 326 24.29 -12.02 -2.00
CA SER A 326 25.43 -11.21 -2.41
C SER A 326 24.98 -10.14 -3.37
N THR A 327 25.56 -8.95 -3.29
CA THR A 327 25.25 -7.82 -4.17
C THR A 327 26.50 -7.24 -4.81
N GLN A 328 26.31 -6.50 -5.90
CA GLN A 328 27.44 -5.88 -6.59
C GLN A 328 28.13 -4.82 -5.71
N LYS A 329 27.33 -4.02 -4.99
CA LYS A 329 27.78 -2.98 -4.05
C LYS A 329 26.73 -2.77 -2.96
N GLY A 330 27.19 -2.37 -1.77
CA GLY A 330 26.33 -1.94 -0.66
C GLY A 330 25.63 -3.09 0.07
N ASN A 331 24.68 -2.73 0.94
CA ASN A 331 23.84 -3.70 1.65
C ASN A 331 22.86 -4.36 0.67
N ALA A 332 22.61 -5.65 0.84
CA ALA A 332 21.59 -6.39 0.11
C ALA A 332 20.17 -5.89 0.38
N GLY A 333 19.96 -5.25 1.55
CA GLY A 333 18.65 -4.86 2.03
C GLY A 333 17.81 -6.06 2.40
N ASP A 334 16.55 -5.83 2.77
CA ASP A 334 15.63 -6.91 3.07
C ASP A 334 15.26 -7.68 1.79
N ARG A 335 15.06 -9.00 1.90
CA ARG A 335 14.77 -9.89 0.76
C ARG A 335 13.79 -10.98 1.13
N VAL A 336 12.88 -11.32 0.21
CA VAL A 336 12.03 -12.52 0.33
C VAL A 336 12.69 -13.66 -0.42
N VAL A 337 12.90 -14.80 0.25
CA VAL A 337 13.34 -16.04 -0.39
C VAL A 337 12.22 -17.08 -0.37
N ALA A 338 11.96 -17.72 -1.51
CA ALA A 338 11.12 -18.91 -1.59
C ALA A 338 11.96 -20.15 -1.32
N LEU A 339 11.47 -21.03 -0.44
CA LEU A 339 12.19 -22.23 -0.01
C LEU A 339 11.41 -23.48 -0.36
N THR A 340 12.11 -24.49 -0.88
CA THR A 340 11.56 -25.83 -1.08
C THR A 340 12.54 -26.89 -0.59
N LEU A 341 12.03 -27.87 0.15
CA LEU A 341 12.81 -29.04 0.59
C LEU A 341 12.25 -30.27 -0.11
N THR A 342 13.11 -31.01 -0.82
CA THR A 342 12.72 -32.19 -1.59
C THR A 342 13.60 -33.40 -1.23
N PRO A 343 13.03 -34.59 -0.94
CA PRO A 343 13.79 -35.83 -0.75
C PRO A 343 14.21 -36.48 -2.08
N HIS A 344 13.42 -36.26 -3.14
CA HIS A 344 13.73 -36.75 -4.50
C HIS A 344 12.76 -36.29 -5.59
N ARG A 345 11.54 -35.80 -5.23
CA ARG A 345 10.51 -35.24 -6.13
C ARG A 345 9.34 -34.55 -5.44
N ASP A 346 9.03 -34.90 -4.19
CA ASP A 346 7.91 -34.30 -3.44
C ASP A 346 8.37 -33.14 -2.55
N ILE A 347 7.53 -32.10 -2.45
CA ILE A 347 7.78 -30.93 -1.61
C ILE A 347 7.37 -31.26 -0.17
N MET A 348 8.27 -31.10 0.78
CA MET A 348 7.97 -31.29 2.20
C MET A 348 7.46 -29.99 2.86
N PRO A 349 6.40 -30.06 3.69
CA PRO A 349 5.85 -28.90 4.39
C PRO A 349 6.66 -28.45 5.61
N VAL A 350 7.80 -29.11 5.91
CA VAL A 350 8.63 -28.84 7.10
C VAL A 350 9.40 -27.51 7.01
N VAL A 351 9.55 -26.96 5.81
CA VAL A 351 10.14 -25.64 5.60
C VAL A 351 9.05 -24.61 5.33
N PRO A 352 9.20 -23.37 5.82
CA PRO A 352 8.30 -22.29 5.42
C PRO A 352 8.44 -22.08 3.90
N ARG A 353 7.33 -21.83 3.21
CA ARG A 353 7.35 -21.62 1.74
C ARG A 353 8.12 -20.37 1.35
N CYS A 354 8.08 -19.35 2.21
CA CYS A 354 8.83 -18.11 2.05
C CYS A 354 9.45 -17.71 3.39
N ALA A 355 10.59 -17.05 3.33
CA ALA A 355 11.25 -16.47 4.51
C ALA A 355 11.83 -15.09 4.18
N MET A 356 11.90 -14.23 5.18
CA MET A 356 12.52 -12.92 5.08
C MET A 356 14.00 -12.98 5.48
N LEU A 357 14.86 -12.41 4.64
CA LEU A 357 16.24 -12.09 4.98
C LEU A 357 16.29 -10.63 5.45
N ASN A 358 16.80 -10.39 6.65
CA ASN A 358 17.01 -9.03 7.15
C ASN A 358 18.42 -8.59 6.74
N ALA A 359 18.53 -7.46 6.04
CA ALA A 359 19.80 -7.02 5.44
C ALA A 359 20.49 -8.14 4.62
N GLY A 360 19.69 -8.93 3.90
CA GLY A 360 20.12 -9.99 3.00
C GLY A 360 20.69 -11.23 3.67
N ARG A 361 20.46 -11.44 4.97
CA ARG A 361 20.83 -12.66 5.68
C ARG A 361 19.73 -13.17 6.60
N MET A 362 19.65 -14.50 6.74
CA MET A 362 18.94 -15.15 7.84
C MET A 362 19.65 -16.43 8.28
N ASP A 363 19.39 -16.84 9.52
CA ASP A 363 19.66 -18.19 10.00
C ASP A 363 18.30 -18.87 10.27
N LEU A 364 18.05 -19.98 9.57
CA LEU A 364 16.80 -20.74 9.60
C LEU A 364 17.04 -22.10 10.28
N PRO A 365 16.41 -22.37 11.43
CA PRO A 365 16.37 -23.71 12.00
C PRO A 365 15.33 -24.56 11.27
N ILE A 366 15.71 -25.76 10.81
CA ILE A 366 14.79 -26.76 10.28
C ILE A 366 14.81 -27.97 11.22
N HIS A 367 13.70 -28.21 11.91
CA HIS A 367 13.57 -29.36 12.80
C HIS A 367 13.21 -30.62 12.02
N ILE A 368 14.05 -31.65 12.10
CA ILE A 368 13.85 -32.92 11.40
C ILE A 368 12.84 -33.78 12.17
N PRO A 369 11.66 -34.10 11.59
CA PRO A 369 10.69 -34.96 12.25
C PRO A 369 11.25 -36.35 12.54
N LEU A 370 10.77 -36.99 13.61
CA LEU A 370 11.17 -38.35 13.99
C LEU A 370 10.94 -39.37 12.86
N ASN A 371 9.90 -39.17 12.05
CA ASN A 371 9.50 -40.05 10.95
C ASN A 371 10.06 -39.62 9.56
N MET A 372 11.02 -38.68 9.52
CA MET A 372 11.63 -38.27 8.26
C MET A 372 12.45 -39.43 7.68
N SER A 373 12.20 -39.79 6.42
CA SER A 373 12.84 -40.95 5.81
C SER A 373 14.34 -40.75 5.64
N LYS A 374 15.11 -41.84 5.77
CA LYS A 374 16.54 -41.83 5.42
C LYS A 374 16.71 -41.46 3.94
N GLY A 375 17.72 -40.65 3.63
CA GLY A 375 17.98 -40.25 2.24
C GLY A 375 18.69 -38.92 2.12
N SER A 376 18.93 -38.50 0.88
CA SER A 376 19.47 -37.18 0.56
C SER A 376 18.32 -36.19 0.37
N TYR A 377 18.49 -34.99 0.91
CA TYR A 377 17.53 -33.90 0.81
C TYR A 377 18.20 -32.71 0.15
N THR A 378 17.46 -32.05 -0.74
CA THR A 378 17.90 -30.80 -1.37
C THR A 378 17.01 -29.66 -0.90
N LEU A 379 17.60 -28.70 -0.20
CA LEU A 379 16.99 -27.42 0.11
C LEU A 379 17.31 -26.44 -1.03
N THR A 380 16.29 -25.99 -1.73
CA THR A 380 16.41 -24.95 -2.77
C THR A 380 15.92 -23.63 -2.19
N ALA A 381 16.73 -22.58 -2.34
CA ALA A 381 16.30 -21.21 -2.08
C ALA A 381 16.32 -20.40 -3.37
N ARG A 382 15.31 -19.56 -3.54
CA ARG A 382 15.18 -18.62 -4.65
C ARG A 382 14.88 -17.23 -4.12
N ASP A 383 15.71 -16.25 -4.45
CA ASP A 383 15.36 -14.84 -4.20
C ASP A 383 14.15 -14.49 -5.09
N VAL A 384 13.04 -14.13 -4.45
CA VAL A 384 11.77 -13.85 -5.14
C VAL A 384 11.92 -12.67 -6.09
N CYS A 385 12.74 -11.67 -5.74
CA CYS A 385 12.89 -10.48 -6.57
C CYS A 385 13.67 -10.76 -7.85
N SER A 386 14.86 -11.36 -7.71
CA SER A 386 15.80 -11.55 -8.83
C SER A 386 15.63 -12.88 -9.57
N GLY A 387 14.93 -13.85 -9.00
CA GLY A 387 14.85 -15.22 -9.51
C GLY A 387 16.12 -16.06 -9.29
N ILE A 388 17.20 -15.47 -8.74
CA ILE A 388 18.44 -16.20 -8.47
C ILE A 388 18.16 -17.37 -7.53
N THR A 389 18.56 -18.56 -7.95
CA THR A 389 18.30 -19.80 -7.24
C THR A 389 19.60 -20.49 -6.87
N THR A 390 19.65 -21.09 -5.68
CA THR A 390 20.76 -21.91 -5.22
C THR A 390 20.23 -23.10 -4.41
N ASN A 391 21.08 -24.09 -4.17
CA ASN A 391 20.71 -25.26 -3.39
C ASN A 391 21.80 -25.67 -2.39
N ALA A 392 21.36 -26.30 -1.31
CA ALA A 392 22.19 -27.01 -0.36
C ALA A 392 21.67 -28.45 -0.22
N ARG A 393 22.58 -29.39 0.01
CA ARG A 393 22.26 -30.80 0.21
C ARG A 393 22.70 -31.27 1.58
N PHE A 394 21.87 -32.07 2.21
CA PHE A 394 22.21 -32.82 3.42
C PHE A 394 21.57 -34.21 3.36
N ALA A 395 21.96 -35.10 4.27
CA ALA A 395 21.41 -36.44 4.38
C ALA A 395 20.76 -36.68 5.74
N ILE A 396 19.71 -37.50 5.78
CA ILE A 396 19.18 -38.07 7.02
C ILE A 396 19.73 -39.49 7.17
N SER A 397 20.52 -39.69 8.22
CA SER A 397 21.12 -40.97 8.63
C SER A 397 20.34 -41.60 9.79
N PRO A 398 20.50 -42.92 10.03
CA PRO A 398 19.84 -43.62 11.13
C PRO A 398 20.11 -43.02 12.51
#